data_AF-A0A963I6V2-F1
#
_entry.id   AF-A0A963I6V2-F1
#
_cell.length_a   1.000
_cell.length_b   1.000
_cell.length_c   1.000
_cell.angle_alpha   90.00
_cell.angle_beta   90.00
_cell.angle_gamma   90.00
#
_symmetry.space_group_name_H-M   'P 1'
#
loop_
_entity.id
_entity.type
_entity.pdbx_description
1 polymer ?
#
loop_
_entity_poly.entity_id
_entity_poly.type
_entity_poly.pdbx_seq_one_letter_code
_entity_poly.pdbx_strand_id
1 'polypeptide(L)'
;MRLKLAVGFFAALLFSGLAGAAPASLKVADNQVRIAVMGQEDFHPDRAVPGNVRTLPDDLAARVIEHLSATRRFSVVERTALRQVVREQQFGKSRPASDLDKVIEETVDNLPEVNGWTVATASSAANYNDTLKEFQQLGSTVGADYIVYAVLEQHRASSKSTAVPFSDSGRSTQTRQVDARLRLRVIESKRGRIVGADSLRTRISETVFAGREARHDEYAMFDQLGKDAALSVLDIVFPARLVSNKPWVVNRGSNEQLAVGDRFEIVREGKTIKDDAGIVIGKLRSPVGMAEVAQVQPTLAVLTPVSGDFAVDDLALRVRPQAPQAVAASAPPVRAGAAANPARPRLAVGLVKVRSTASTGVDANAHIPAFTDTLISRLTQTQRFVLIDRQEVDQLMDEQLAQAMAQNRELPSSMGTLAGADYVLIGSIANFSIEQVSMKLPGSNRVMVTHQGRIEGNMRIVDARSGDVLDSRKVSILEELAEPAGESQLISRLSDAYADQTTVNLMNAIFPI
;
A
#
# COMPACT_ATOMS: atom_id res chain seq x y z
N MET A 1 66.69 -66.71 -20.18
CA MET A 1 67.97 -66.09 -20.64
C MET A 1 67.99 -64.64 -20.17
N ARG A 2 69.16 -64.03 -19.93
CA ARG A 2 69.31 -62.72 -19.26
C ARG A 2 69.39 -61.52 -20.24
N LEU A 3 69.29 -60.31 -19.67
CA LEU A 3 69.78 -58.99 -20.14
C LEU A 3 68.93 -58.26 -21.22
N LYS A 4 68.38 -57.07 -20.91
CA LYS A 4 68.89 -55.68 -21.19
C LYS A 4 68.81 -55.30 -22.69
N LEU A 5 68.46 -54.10 -23.17
CA LEU A 5 68.19 -52.74 -22.64
C LEU A 5 67.09 -52.12 -23.57
N ALA A 6 66.52 -50.90 -23.48
CA ALA A 6 66.81 -49.69 -22.70
C ALA A 6 65.57 -48.76 -22.49
N VAL A 7 65.86 -47.55 -22.02
CA VAL A 7 65.00 -46.38 -21.73
C VAL A 7 64.32 -45.77 -22.97
N GLY A 8 63.05 -45.38 -22.85
CA GLY A 8 62.34 -44.49 -23.77
C GLY A 8 61.31 -43.64 -23.02
N PHE A 9 61.55 -42.34 -22.92
CA PHE A 9 60.72 -41.38 -22.17
C PHE A 9 59.43 -41.10 -22.96
N PHE A 10 58.25 -41.43 -22.43
CA PHE A 10 56.97 -41.14 -23.10
C PHE A 10 56.06 -40.28 -22.22
N ALA A 11 55.68 -39.12 -22.73
CA ALA A 11 54.85 -38.16 -22.02
C ALA A 11 53.40 -38.63 -21.97
N ALA A 12 52.84 -38.74 -20.76
CA ALA A 12 51.43 -39.05 -20.54
C ALA A 12 50.56 -37.80 -20.80
N LEU A 13 49.98 -37.71 -21.99
CA LEU A 13 48.99 -36.69 -22.34
C LEU A 13 47.64 -37.03 -21.68
N LEU A 14 47.36 -36.40 -20.55
CA LEU A 14 46.08 -36.51 -19.85
C LEU A 14 44.98 -35.78 -20.64
N PHE A 15 44.22 -36.53 -21.44
CA PHE A 15 42.94 -36.06 -21.98
C PHE A 15 41.87 -36.11 -20.87
N SER A 16 41.70 -34.98 -20.18
CA SER A 16 40.62 -34.80 -19.20
C SER A 16 39.26 -34.68 -19.93
N GLY A 17 38.55 -35.80 -20.03
CA GLY A 17 37.18 -35.84 -20.52
C GLY A 17 36.23 -35.11 -19.57
N LEU A 18 35.93 -33.84 -19.84
CA LEU A 18 34.87 -33.08 -19.19
C LEU A 18 33.50 -33.61 -19.64
N ALA A 19 33.09 -34.72 -19.03
CA ALA A 19 31.68 -35.13 -19.03
C ALA A 19 30.90 -34.09 -18.21
N GLY A 20 30.38 -33.06 -18.89
CA GLY A 20 29.56 -32.03 -18.28
C GLY A 20 28.34 -32.68 -17.63
N ALA A 21 28.31 -32.70 -16.29
CA ALA A 21 27.14 -33.11 -15.54
C ALA A 21 25.97 -32.21 -15.97
N ALA A 22 24.92 -32.81 -16.54
CA ALA A 22 23.68 -32.09 -16.82
C ALA A 22 23.22 -31.43 -15.51
N PRO A 23 22.85 -30.13 -15.52
CA PRO A 23 22.40 -29.46 -14.32
C PRO A 23 21.21 -30.24 -13.76
N ALA A 24 21.31 -30.64 -12.49
CA ALA A 24 20.27 -31.42 -11.83
C ALA A 24 18.93 -30.71 -12.01
N SER A 25 18.00 -31.36 -12.70
CA SER A 25 16.68 -30.80 -12.99
C SER A 25 16.04 -30.40 -11.67
N LEU A 26 15.87 -29.10 -11.46
CA LEU A 26 15.22 -28.54 -10.28
C LEU A 26 13.87 -29.25 -10.11
N LYS A 27 13.73 -30.03 -9.03
CA LYS A 27 12.43 -30.51 -8.61
C LYS A 27 11.54 -29.29 -8.43
N VAL A 28 10.35 -29.31 -9.01
CA VAL A 28 9.38 -28.22 -8.92
C VAL A 28 8.95 -28.09 -7.46
N ALA A 29 9.61 -27.17 -6.75
CA ALA A 29 9.28 -26.76 -5.39
C ALA A 29 8.72 -25.33 -5.46
N ASP A 30 7.70 -25.05 -4.65
CA ASP A 30 6.90 -23.83 -4.70
C ASP A 30 7.73 -22.55 -4.60
N ASN A 31 7.98 -21.91 -5.75
CA ASN A 31 8.66 -20.62 -5.86
C ASN A 31 7.66 -19.46 -6.08
N GLN A 32 6.43 -19.62 -5.60
CA GLN A 32 5.43 -18.55 -5.57
C GLN A 32 5.58 -17.75 -4.27
N VAL A 33 5.69 -16.43 -4.41
CA VAL A 33 5.77 -15.51 -3.27
C VAL A 33 4.42 -15.50 -2.54
N ARG A 34 4.44 -15.68 -1.21
CA ARG A 34 3.21 -15.70 -0.42
C ARG A 34 2.79 -14.28 -0.09
N ILE A 35 1.53 -13.93 -0.39
CA ILE A 35 0.99 -12.59 -0.16
C ILE A 35 -0.33 -12.67 0.60
N ALA A 36 -0.48 -11.87 1.65
CA ALA A 36 -1.77 -11.66 2.29
C ALA A 36 -2.34 -10.30 1.88
N VAL A 37 -3.66 -10.18 1.76
CA VAL A 37 -4.36 -8.89 1.63
C VAL A 37 -5.10 -8.64 2.93
N MET A 38 -4.97 -7.45 3.51
CA MET A 38 -5.72 -7.08 4.71
C MET A 38 -7.10 -6.55 4.33
N GLY A 39 -8.14 -7.22 4.83
CA GLY A 39 -9.55 -6.83 4.72
C GLY A 39 -10.03 -6.01 5.92
N GLN A 40 -11.31 -5.64 5.93
CA GLN A 40 -11.92 -4.83 6.99
C GLN A 40 -11.92 -5.56 8.34
N GLU A 41 -12.12 -6.87 8.30
CA GLU A 41 -12.17 -7.69 9.51
C GLU A 41 -10.81 -7.94 10.15
N ASP A 42 -9.68 -7.69 9.46
CA ASP A 42 -8.34 -7.93 10.02
C ASP A 42 -8.00 -6.95 11.18
N PHE A 43 -7.00 -7.30 11.97
CA PHE A 43 -6.56 -6.46 13.07
C PHE A 43 -5.90 -5.19 12.54
N HIS A 44 -6.26 -4.06 13.15
CA HIS A 44 -5.63 -2.77 12.92
C HIS A 44 -5.35 -2.13 14.28
N PRO A 45 -4.11 -1.68 14.56
CA PRO A 45 -3.68 -1.29 15.90
C PRO A 45 -4.40 -0.01 16.39
N ASP A 46 -4.85 0.84 15.46
CA ASP A 46 -5.57 2.08 15.76
C ASP A 46 -7.11 1.91 15.83
N ARG A 47 -7.61 0.68 16.08
CA ARG A 47 -9.02 0.39 16.45
C ARG A 47 -9.50 1.11 17.73
N ALA A 48 -8.68 1.95 18.36
CA ALA A 48 -8.98 2.71 19.57
C ALA A 48 -10.17 3.67 19.46
N VAL A 49 -10.63 3.99 18.23
CA VAL A 49 -11.90 4.71 17.98
C VAL A 49 -12.89 3.79 17.28
N PRO A 50 -13.93 3.29 17.97
CA PRO A 50 -15.00 2.52 17.34
C PRO A 50 -15.72 3.35 16.25
N GLY A 51 -15.87 2.76 15.05
CA GLY A 51 -16.82 3.24 14.04
C GLY A 51 -16.27 4.03 12.85
N ASN A 52 -14.95 4.22 12.68
CA ASN A 52 -14.45 4.93 11.49
C ASN A 52 -13.03 4.55 11.00
N VAL A 53 -12.57 3.32 11.25
CA VAL A 53 -11.33 2.84 10.63
C VAL A 53 -11.57 2.71 9.12
N ARG A 54 -10.88 3.52 8.32
CA ARG A 54 -10.92 3.41 6.86
C ARG A 54 -10.08 2.20 6.45
N THR A 55 -10.74 1.09 6.15
CA THR A 55 -10.10 -0.18 5.77
C THR A 55 -10.31 -0.48 4.29
N LEU A 56 -9.93 -1.68 3.85
CA LEU A 56 -10.37 -2.25 2.59
C LEU A 56 -11.69 -3.00 2.81
N PRO A 57 -12.82 -2.61 2.18
CA PRO A 57 -14.06 -3.39 2.26
C PRO A 57 -13.83 -4.81 1.74
N ASP A 58 -14.45 -5.81 2.37
CA ASP A 58 -14.15 -7.22 2.08
C ASP A 58 -14.49 -7.62 0.62
N ASP A 59 -15.53 -7.05 0.02
CA ASP A 59 -15.83 -7.23 -1.41
C ASP A 59 -14.67 -6.76 -2.31
N LEU A 60 -14.07 -5.62 -1.99
CA LEU A 60 -12.93 -5.08 -2.72
C LEU A 60 -11.65 -5.88 -2.41
N ALA A 61 -11.48 -6.35 -1.17
CA ALA A 61 -10.40 -7.25 -0.80
C ALA A 61 -10.47 -8.57 -1.60
N ALA A 62 -11.67 -9.14 -1.76
CA ALA A 62 -11.91 -10.32 -2.58
C ALA A 62 -11.52 -10.09 -4.04
N ARG A 63 -11.85 -8.94 -4.64
CA ARG A 63 -11.41 -8.60 -6.02
C ARG A 63 -9.89 -8.45 -6.14
N VAL A 64 -9.23 -7.86 -5.14
CA VAL A 64 -7.75 -7.80 -5.10
C VAL A 64 -7.16 -9.21 -5.03
N ILE A 65 -7.69 -10.07 -4.17
CA ILE A 65 -7.28 -11.48 -4.01
C ILE A 65 -7.49 -12.26 -5.32
N GLU A 66 -8.65 -12.12 -5.96
CA GLU A 66 -9.01 -12.76 -7.24
C GLU A 66 -8.00 -12.39 -8.34
N HIS A 67 -7.76 -11.10 -8.55
CA HIS A 67 -6.82 -10.66 -9.58
C HIS A 67 -5.35 -10.97 -9.25
N LEU A 68 -4.93 -10.95 -7.98
CA LEU A 68 -3.59 -11.39 -7.58
C LEU A 68 -3.39 -12.88 -7.85
N SER A 69 -4.39 -13.72 -7.51
CA SER A 69 -4.38 -15.16 -7.78
C SER A 69 -4.33 -15.45 -9.28
N ALA A 70 -5.10 -14.71 -10.09
CA ALA A 70 -5.12 -14.83 -11.55
C ALA A 70 -3.74 -14.63 -12.20
N THR A 71 -2.85 -13.82 -11.61
CA THR A 71 -1.46 -13.65 -12.12
C THR A 71 -0.64 -14.93 -12.07
N ARG A 72 -0.97 -15.87 -11.17
CA ARG A 72 -0.16 -17.06 -10.80
C ARG A 72 1.28 -16.77 -10.34
N ARG A 73 1.60 -15.50 -10.03
CA ARG A 73 2.90 -15.08 -9.44
C ARG A 73 2.91 -15.19 -7.91
N PHE A 74 1.72 -15.14 -7.32
CA PHE A 74 1.51 -15.11 -5.88
C PHE A 74 0.76 -16.35 -5.41
N SER A 75 1.17 -16.88 -4.25
CA SER A 75 0.33 -17.76 -3.43
C SER A 75 -0.45 -16.85 -2.48
N VAL A 76 -1.70 -16.54 -2.83
CA VAL A 76 -2.51 -15.60 -2.03
C VAL A 76 -3.05 -16.30 -0.79
N VAL A 77 -2.93 -15.63 0.35
CA VAL A 77 -3.51 -16.04 1.63
C VAL A 77 -4.73 -15.17 1.91
N GLU A 78 -5.88 -15.83 1.99
CA GLU A 78 -7.13 -15.22 2.46
C GLU A 78 -7.25 -15.32 3.99
N ARG A 79 -6.90 -14.22 4.69
CA ARG A 79 -6.91 -14.18 6.16
C ARG A 79 -8.31 -14.44 6.74
N THR A 80 -9.36 -13.90 6.11
CA THR A 80 -10.76 -14.05 6.59
C THR A 80 -11.22 -15.50 6.57
N ALA A 81 -11.06 -16.23 5.45
CA ALA A 81 -11.38 -17.66 5.37
C ALA A 81 -10.55 -18.49 6.37
N LEU A 82 -9.25 -18.20 6.52
CA LEU A 82 -8.42 -18.90 7.50
C LEU A 82 -8.84 -18.65 8.95
N ARG A 83 -9.34 -17.44 9.27
CA ARG A 83 -9.95 -17.15 10.57
C ARG A 83 -11.26 -17.91 10.79
N GLN A 84 -12.07 -18.10 9.75
CA GLN A 84 -13.24 -18.97 9.85
C GLN A 84 -12.82 -20.43 10.09
N VAL A 85 -11.92 -20.99 9.28
CA VAL A 85 -11.45 -22.38 9.42
C VAL A 85 -10.82 -22.64 10.79
N VAL A 86 -9.99 -21.72 11.31
CA VAL A 86 -9.39 -21.89 12.65
C VAL A 86 -10.46 -21.75 13.75
N ARG A 87 -11.43 -20.84 13.62
CA ARG A 87 -12.57 -20.77 14.55
C ARG A 87 -13.40 -22.06 14.54
N GLU A 88 -13.65 -22.66 13.37
CA GLU A 88 -14.32 -23.95 13.22
C GLU A 88 -13.50 -25.10 13.85
N GLN A 89 -12.17 -25.13 13.66
CA GLN A 89 -11.27 -26.09 14.33
C GLN A 89 -11.14 -25.87 15.85
N GLN A 90 -11.54 -24.71 16.35
CA GLN A 90 -11.58 -24.37 17.77
C GLN A 90 -12.98 -24.57 18.37
N PHE A 91 -14.01 -24.73 17.54
CA PHE A 91 -15.38 -24.98 17.95
C PHE A 91 -15.46 -26.28 18.76
N GLY A 92 -16.09 -26.22 19.94
CA GLY A 92 -16.17 -27.35 20.87
C GLY A 92 -14.96 -27.55 21.79
N LYS A 93 -13.89 -26.74 21.69
CA LYS A 93 -12.83 -26.71 22.70
C LYS A 93 -13.24 -25.84 23.89
N SER A 94 -13.11 -26.37 25.10
CA SER A 94 -13.29 -25.57 26.33
C SER A 94 -12.24 -24.45 26.35
N ARG A 95 -12.70 -23.21 26.54
CA ARG A 95 -11.85 -22.01 26.64
C ARG A 95 -11.99 -21.43 28.05
N PRO A 96 -10.92 -20.84 28.62
CA PRO A 96 -11.09 -19.93 29.75
C PRO A 96 -11.96 -18.75 29.32
N ALA A 97 -12.70 -18.15 30.26
CA ALA A 97 -13.49 -16.95 30.02
C ALA A 97 -12.65 -15.86 29.31
N SER A 98 -13.25 -15.17 28.34
CA SER A 98 -12.59 -14.05 27.67
C SER A 98 -12.33 -12.91 28.67
N ASP A 99 -11.43 -11.99 28.37
CA ASP A 99 -11.23 -10.83 29.24
C ASP A 99 -12.48 -9.94 29.26
N LEU A 100 -13.22 -9.87 28.15
CA LEU A 100 -14.51 -9.20 28.06
C LEU A 100 -15.56 -9.89 28.94
N ASP A 101 -15.64 -11.22 28.94
CA ASP A 101 -16.53 -11.96 29.84
C ASP A 101 -16.21 -11.64 31.31
N LYS A 102 -14.92 -11.62 31.69
CA LYS A 102 -14.49 -11.25 33.06
C LYS A 102 -14.91 -9.84 33.44
N VAL A 103 -14.73 -8.86 32.54
CA VAL A 103 -15.13 -7.47 32.80
C VAL A 103 -16.65 -7.35 32.89
N ILE A 104 -17.41 -8.11 32.09
CA ILE A 104 -18.88 -8.16 32.17
C ILE A 104 -19.31 -8.79 33.50
N GLU A 105 -18.71 -9.91 33.91
CA GLU A 105 -18.96 -10.61 35.18
C GLU A 105 -18.65 -9.70 36.39
N GLU A 106 -17.45 -9.11 36.42
CA GLU A 106 -17.03 -8.15 37.47
C GLU A 106 -17.91 -6.88 37.49
N THR A 107 -18.41 -6.44 36.33
CA THR A 107 -19.37 -5.32 36.25
C THR A 107 -20.74 -5.70 36.80
N VAL A 108 -21.23 -6.92 36.51
CA VAL A 108 -22.52 -7.41 36.97
C VAL A 108 -22.50 -7.62 38.49
N ASP A 109 -21.41 -8.16 39.03
CA ASP A 109 -21.24 -8.38 40.47
C ASP A 109 -21.14 -7.05 41.26
N ASN A 110 -20.53 -6.01 40.68
CA ASN A 110 -20.32 -4.71 41.32
C ASN A 110 -21.25 -3.58 40.82
N LEU A 111 -22.38 -3.93 40.18
CA LEU A 111 -23.29 -2.99 39.50
C LEU A 111 -23.65 -1.69 40.27
N PRO A 112 -23.76 -1.66 41.62
CA PRO A 112 -24.03 -0.42 42.36
C PRO A 112 -22.87 0.59 42.39
N GLU A 113 -21.63 0.16 42.15
CA GLU A 113 -20.42 0.97 42.35
C GLU A 113 -19.72 1.37 41.04
N VAL A 114 -19.99 0.68 39.93
CA VAL A 114 -19.35 0.96 38.62
C VAL A 114 -20.12 2.01 37.82
N ASN A 115 -19.42 3.04 37.34
CA ASN A 115 -20.02 3.99 36.37
C ASN A 115 -19.91 3.45 34.93
N GLY A 116 -20.91 3.76 34.10
CA GLY A 116 -20.99 3.26 32.71
C GLY A 116 -19.84 3.66 31.79
N TRP A 117 -19.10 4.74 32.10
CA TRP A 117 -17.89 5.12 31.34
C TRP A 117 -16.70 4.22 31.68
N THR A 118 -16.55 3.84 32.94
CA THR A 118 -15.53 2.90 33.42
C THR A 118 -15.79 1.52 32.83
N VAL A 119 -17.05 1.07 32.82
CA VAL A 119 -17.46 -0.16 32.13
C VAL A 119 -17.15 -0.08 30.63
N ALA A 120 -17.52 1.01 29.94
CA ALA A 120 -17.25 1.15 28.51
C ALA A 120 -15.74 1.14 28.18
N THR A 121 -14.90 1.76 29.02
CA THR A 121 -13.44 1.77 28.85
C THR A 121 -12.79 0.43 29.21
N ALA A 122 -13.26 -0.25 30.26
CA ALA A 122 -12.78 -1.59 30.62
C ALA A 122 -13.19 -2.63 29.57
N SER A 123 -14.46 -2.64 29.14
CA SER A 123 -14.97 -3.58 28.13
C SER A 123 -14.33 -3.35 26.75
N SER A 124 -14.03 -2.11 26.37
CA SER A 124 -13.30 -1.85 25.11
C SER A 124 -11.84 -2.29 25.18
N ALA A 125 -11.14 -2.08 26.31
CA ALA A 125 -9.79 -2.58 26.52
C ALA A 125 -9.73 -4.12 26.60
N ALA A 126 -10.73 -4.75 27.23
CA ALA A 126 -10.84 -6.19 27.33
C ALA A 126 -11.15 -6.85 25.97
N ASN A 127 -12.13 -6.32 25.23
CA ASN A 127 -12.41 -6.73 23.85
C ASN A 127 -11.18 -6.54 22.93
N TYR A 128 -10.41 -5.46 23.10
CA TYR A 128 -9.14 -5.28 22.40
C TYR A 128 -8.14 -6.41 22.73
N ASN A 129 -7.95 -6.73 24.01
CA ASN A 129 -7.06 -7.82 24.45
C ASN A 129 -7.52 -9.20 23.95
N ASP A 130 -8.83 -9.47 23.92
CA ASP A 130 -9.36 -10.73 23.40
C ASP A 130 -9.19 -10.84 21.89
N THR A 131 -9.46 -9.77 21.12
CA THR A 131 -9.15 -9.77 19.69
C THR A 131 -7.66 -9.97 19.46
N LEU A 132 -6.78 -9.30 20.20
CA LEU A 132 -5.32 -9.50 20.13
C LEU A 132 -4.95 -10.97 20.38
N LYS A 133 -5.49 -11.60 21.44
CA LYS A 133 -5.27 -13.03 21.74
C LYS A 133 -5.80 -13.96 20.64
N GLU A 134 -6.95 -13.65 20.06
CA GLU A 134 -7.48 -14.39 18.91
C GLU A 134 -6.53 -14.26 17.71
N PHE A 135 -6.10 -13.05 17.36
CA PHE A 135 -5.14 -12.80 16.28
C PHE A 135 -3.78 -13.45 16.52
N GLN A 136 -3.30 -13.51 17.76
CA GLN A 136 -2.09 -14.26 18.12
C GLN A 136 -2.27 -15.77 17.88
N GLN A 137 -3.41 -16.35 18.26
CA GLN A 137 -3.73 -17.76 17.98
C GLN A 137 -3.89 -18.04 16.47
N LEU A 138 -4.47 -17.11 15.72
CA LEU A 138 -4.69 -17.19 14.28
C LEU A 138 -3.40 -17.01 13.46
N GLY A 139 -2.53 -16.10 13.91
CA GLY A 139 -1.24 -15.79 13.27
C GLY A 139 -0.39 -17.03 13.06
N SER A 140 -0.44 -17.98 14.01
CA SER A 140 0.24 -19.29 13.97
C SER A 140 0.15 -20.07 12.65
N THR A 141 -0.93 -19.86 11.88
CA THR A 141 -1.30 -20.67 10.71
C THR A 141 -0.79 -20.06 9.39
N VAL A 142 -0.30 -18.81 9.37
CA VAL A 142 -0.06 -18.07 8.12
C VAL A 142 1.28 -17.33 8.09
N GLY A 143 2.29 -17.92 7.44
CA GLY A 143 3.48 -17.19 7.01
C GLY A 143 3.34 -16.64 5.58
N ALA A 144 2.99 -15.35 5.45
CA ALA A 144 3.10 -14.60 4.19
C ALA A 144 4.46 -13.88 4.12
N ASP A 145 5.03 -13.71 2.92
CA ASP A 145 6.27 -12.94 2.70
C ASP A 145 5.98 -11.43 2.55
N TYR A 146 4.82 -11.11 1.97
CA TYR A 146 4.32 -9.74 1.81
C TYR A 146 2.88 -9.61 2.30
N ILE A 147 2.54 -8.41 2.75
CA ILE A 147 1.19 -8.05 3.18
C ILE A 147 0.79 -6.78 2.43
N VAL A 148 -0.36 -6.83 1.76
CA VAL A 148 -1.00 -5.68 1.13
C VAL A 148 -1.92 -5.04 2.15
N TYR A 149 -1.53 -3.86 2.62
CA TYR A 149 -2.42 -2.97 3.37
C TYR A 149 -3.06 -2.00 2.39
N ALA A 150 -4.38 -1.85 2.42
CA ALA A 150 -5.07 -0.90 1.55
C ALA A 150 -6.28 -0.27 2.24
N VAL A 151 -6.59 0.96 1.80
CA VAL A 151 -7.58 1.84 2.41
C VAL A 151 -8.41 2.51 1.33
N LEU A 152 -9.73 2.26 1.35
CA LEU A 152 -10.67 2.97 0.49
C LEU A 152 -11.00 4.34 1.12
N GLU A 153 -10.27 5.38 0.72
CA GLU A 153 -10.40 6.73 1.30
C GLU A 153 -11.74 7.40 1.00
N GLN A 154 -12.23 7.16 -0.22
CA GLN A 154 -13.42 7.78 -0.78
C GLN A 154 -14.09 6.75 -1.67
N HIS A 155 -15.40 6.59 -1.48
CA HIS A 155 -16.33 6.10 -2.47
C HIS A 155 -17.52 7.08 -2.42
N ARG A 156 -17.90 7.68 -3.54
CA ARG A 156 -19.08 8.54 -3.60
C ARG A 156 -19.82 8.35 -4.89
N ALA A 157 -20.96 7.66 -4.80
CA ALA A 157 -22.00 7.76 -5.81
C ALA A 157 -22.70 9.12 -5.69
N SER A 158 -22.76 9.84 -6.80
CA SER A 158 -23.59 11.03 -6.98
C SER A 158 -24.51 10.82 -8.18
N SER A 159 -25.71 11.38 -8.13
CA SER A 159 -26.72 11.19 -9.16
C SER A 159 -27.37 12.53 -9.48
N LYS A 160 -27.15 13.04 -10.70
CA LYS A 160 -27.74 14.29 -11.18
C LYS A 160 -28.82 13.99 -12.22
N SER A 161 -30.08 14.26 -11.85
CA SER A 161 -31.17 14.28 -12.82
C SER A 161 -31.13 15.57 -13.64
N THR A 162 -31.21 15.44 -14.95
CA THR A 162 -31.25 16.54 -15.92
C THR A 162 -32.43 16.30 -16.85
N ALA A 163 -33.42 17.21 -16.85
CA ALA A 163 -34.53 17.15 -17.80
C ALA A 163 -34.01 17.24 -19.24
N VAL A 164 -34.52 16.39 -20.13
CA VAL A 164 -34.18 16.47 -21.56
C VAL A 164 -34.89 17.70 -22.14
N PRO A 165 -34.16 18.71 -22.65
CA PRO A 165 -34.79 19.86 -23.26
C PRO A 165 -35.68 19.44 -24.43
N PHE A 166 -36.85 20.08 -24.57
CA PHE A 166 -37.80 19.83 -25.66
C PHE A 166 -38.37 18.40 -25.72
N SER A 167 -38.50 17.70 -24.59
CA SER A 167 -39.22 16.41 -24.54
C SER A 167 -40.68 16.57 -24.11
N ASP A 168 -41.62 16.29 -25.02
CA ASP A 168 -43.07 16.39 -24.78
C ASP A 168 -43.61 15.38 -23.74
N SER A 169 -42.76 14.45 -23.30
CA SER A 169 -43.08 13.39 -22.32
C SER A 169 -42.36 13.57 -20.98
N GLY A 170 -41.81 14.76 -20.70
CA GLY A 170 -41.17 15.06 -19.41
C GLY A 170 -39.97 14.17 -19.07
N ARG A 171 -39.26 13.68 -20.09
CA ARG A 171 -38.16 12.72 -19.93
C ARG A 171 -36.99 13.37 -19.21
N SER A 172 -36.44 12.67 -18.23
CA SER A 172 -35.19 13.04 -17.57
C SER A 172 -34.09 12.02 -17.87
N THR A 173 -32.86 12.51 -17.86
CA THR A 173 -31.64 11.72 -17.85
C THR A 173 -31.04 11.76 -16.45
N GLN A 174 -30.70 10.59 -15.92
CA GLN A 174 -30.02 10.43 -14.65
C GLN A 174 -28.55 10.16 -14.94
N THR A 175 -27.69 11.15 -14.68
CA THR A 175 -26.23 10.97 -14.75
C THR A 175 -25.74 10.51 -13.39
N ARG A 176 -25.33 9.24 -13.31
CA ARG A 176 -24.68 8.66 -12.13
C ARG A 176 -23.17 8.80 -12.30
N GLN A 177 -22.49 9.29 -11.27
CA GLN A 177 -21.03 9.38 -11.23
C GLN A 177 -20.55 8.75 -9.93
N VAL A 178 -19.59 7.84 -10.03
CA VAL A 178 -18.92 7.23 -8.88
C VAL A 178 -17.44 7.61 -8.98
N ASP A 179 -16.94 8.34 -7.99
CA ASP A 179 -15.51 8.67 -7.83
C ASP A 179 -15.03 7.90 -6.58
N ALA A 180 -13.95 7.14 -6.74
CA ALA A 180 -13.38 6.38 -5.64
C ALA A 180 -11.86 6.36 -5.68
N ARG A 181 -11.27 6.40 -4.48
CA ARG A 181 -9.82 6.41 -4.29
C ARG A 181 -9.39 5.36 -3.29
N LEU A 182 -8.46 4.52 -3.74
CA LEU A 182 -7.84 3.44 -3.00
C LEU A 182 -6.35 3.75 -2.82
N ARG A 183 -5.87 3.79 -1.59
CA ARG A 183 -4.43 3.79 -1.29
C ARG A 183 -4.00 2.38 -0.96
N LEU A 184 -2.81 1.97 -1.42
CA LEU A 184 -2.24 0.66 -1.11
C LEU A 184 -0.77 0.78 -0.71
N ARG A 185 -0.33 -0.12 0.17
CA ARG A 185 1.06 -0.36 0.55
C ARG A 185 1.34 -1.86 0.47
N VAL A 186 2.56 -2.20 0.06
CA VAL A 186 3.08 -3.57 0.13
C VAL A 186 4.18 -3.60 1.18
N ILE A 187 3.97 -4.39 2.24
CA ILE A 187 4.85 -4.49 3.41
C ILE A 187 5.54 -5.86 3.39
N GLU A 188 6.86 -5.89 3.55
CA GLU A 188 7.65 -7.12 3.75
C GLU A 188 7.50 -7.60 5.20
N SER A 189 6.84 -8.75 5.42
CA SER A 189 6.44 -9.22 6.76
C SER A 189 7.63 -9.34 7.72
N LYS A 190 8.67 -10.06 7.29
CA LYS A 190 9.88 -10.40 8.09
C LYS A 190 10.67 -9.19 8.62
N ARG A 191 10.43 -7.99 8.07
CA ARG A 191 11.17 -6.77 8.40
C ARG A 191 10.29 -5.55 8.68
N GLY A 192 8.96 -5.68 8.53
CA GLY A 192 8.03 -4.56 8.65
C GLY A 192 8.27 -3.44 7.63
N ARG A 193 8.96 -3.74 6.53
CA ARG A 193 9.48 -2.73 5.60
C ARG A 193 8.48 -2.46 4.49
N ILE A 194 8.12 -1.21 4.25
CA ILE A 194 7.34 -0.84 3.06
C ILE A 194 8.22 -1.01 1.82
N VAL A 195 7.75 -1.81 0.88
CA VAL A 195 8.42 -2.13 -0.39
C VAL A 195 7.92 -1.23 -1.53
N GLY A 196 6.66 -0.81 -1.46
CA GLY A 196 6.08 0.18 -2.36
C GLY A 196 4.69 0.61 -1.90
N ALA A 197 4.20 1.70 -2.47
CA ALA A 197 2.87 2.24 -2.28
C ALA A 197 2.38 2.90 -3.58
N ASP A 198 1.08 2.85 -3.85
CA ASP A 198 0.43 3.59 -4.96
C ASP A 198 -0.89 4.19 -4.47
N SER A 199 -1.35 5.24 -5.17
CA SER A 199 -2.66 5.84 -4.96
C SER A 199 -3.44 5.74 -6.26
N LEU A 200 -4.53 4.98 -6.20
CA LEU A 200 -5.38 4.63 -7.33
C LEU A 200 -6.67 5.41 -7.22
N ARG A 201 -7.13 5.96 -8.35
CA ARG A 201 -8.39 6.68 -8.43
C ARG A 201 -9.14 6.22 -9.67
N THR A 202 -10.35 5.71 -9.49
CA THR A 202 -11.28 5.49 -10.60
C THR A 202 -12.38 6.55 -10.58
N ARG A 203 -12.89 6.88 -11.76
CA ARG A 203 -14.13 7.65 -11.92
C ARG A 203 -14.94 7.02 -13.04
N ILE A 204 -16.08 6.45 -12.66
CA ILE A 204 -17.06 5.89 -13.59
C ILE A 204 -18.22 6.88 -13.69
N SER A 205 -18.66 7.19 -14.91
CA SER A 205 -19.81 8.06 -15.16
C SER A 205 -20.72 7.45 -16.22
N GLU A 206 -21.98 7.23 -15.87
CA GLU A 206 -22.99 6.70 -16.77
C GLU A 206 -24.22 7.62 -16.81
N THR A 207 -24.66 7.98 -18.02
CA THR A 207 -25.90 8.74 -18.23
C THR A 207 -26.98 7.80 -18.73
N VAL A 208 -28.00 7.61 -17.91
CA VAL A 208 -29.10 6.67 -18.14
C VAL A 208 -30.41 7.45 -18.32
N PHE A 209 -31.34 6.98 -19.15
CA PHE A 209 -32.68 7.57 -19.21
C PHE A 209 -33.53 7.08 -18.02
N ALA A 210 -34.39 7.94 -17.47
CA ALA A 210 -35.27 7.57 -16.37
C ALA A 210 -36.07 6.28 -16.69
N GLY A 211 -36.06 5.33 -15.77
CA GLY A 211 -36.70 4.02 -15.93
C GLY A 211 -35.84 2.93 -16.60
N ARG A 212 -34.57 3.20 -16.94
CA ARG A 212 -33.58 2.16 -17.25
C ARG A 212 -32.62 1.98 -16.07
N GLU A 213 -32.20 0.75 -15.86
CA GLU A 213 -31.11 0.43 -14.92
C GLU A 213 -29.76 0.87 -15.49
N ALA A 214 -28.84 1.26 -14.61
CA ALA A 214 -27.46 1.54 -14.96
C ALA A 214 -26.70 0.23 -15.21
N ARG A 215 -25.78 0.23 -16.18
CA ARG A 215 -24.92 -0.93 -16.47
C ARG A 215 -23.72 -1.03 -15.56
N HIS A 216 -23.30 0.08 -14.95
CA HIS A 216 -22.19 0.12 -14.01
C HIS A 216 -22.70 0.52 -12.63
N ASP A 217 -22.41 -0.36 -11.68
CA ASP A 217 -22.76 -0.24 -10.27
C ASP A 217 -21.48 -0.15 -9.42
N GLU A 218 -21.62 -0.36 -8.12
CA GLU A 218 -20.51 -0.38 -7.17
C GLU A 218 -19.59 -1.61 -7.37
N TYR A 219 -20.12 -2.73 -7.85
CA TYR A 219 -19.31 -3.92 -8.16
C TYR A 219 -18.40 -3.69 -9.37
N ALA A 220 -18.87 -3.02 -10.42
CA ALA A 220 -18.05 -2.61 -11.56
C ALA A 220 -16.90 -1.67 -11.16
N MET A 221 -17.13 -0.81 -10.16
CA MET A 221 -16.09 0.02 -9.56
C MET A 221 -15.08 -0.80 -8.76
N PHE A 222 -15.54 -1.74 -7.93
CA PHE A 222 -14.65 -2.61 -7.15
C PHE A 222 -13.83 -3.58 -8.01
N ASP A 223 -14.39 -4.10 -9.11
CA ASP A 223 -13.64 -4.89 -10.10
C ASP A 223 -12.48 -4.07 -10.69
N GLN A 224 -12.78 -2.86 -11.20
CA GLN A 224 -11.74 -2.00 -11.76
C GLN A 224 -10.66 -1.59 -10.73
N LEU A 225 -11.06 -1.21 -9.50
CA LEU A 225 -10.11 -0.87 -8.44
C LEU A 225 -9.29 -2.07 -7.97
N GLY A 226 -9.92 -3.24 -7.81
CA GLY A 226 -9.25 -4.47 -7.41
C GLY A 226 -8.21 -4.90 -8.45
N LYS A 227 -8.56 -4.77 -9.73
CA LYS A 227 -7.67 -4.98 -10.87
C LYS A 227 -6.48 -4.03 -10.85
N ASP A 228 -6.72 -2.72 -10.76
CA ASP A 228 -5.65 -1.72 -10.74
C ASP A 228 -4.74 -1.90 -9.52
N ALA A 229 -5.28 -2.31 -8.38
CA ALA A 229 -4.54 -2.63 -7.17
C ALA A 229 -3.67 -3.87 -7.32
N ALA A 230 -4.22 -4.98 -7.83
CA ALA A 230 -3.47 -6.21 -8.07
C ALA A 230 -2.32 -5.99 -9.07
N LEU A 231 -2.55 -5.22 -10.14
CA LEU A 231 -1.50 -4.83 -11.10
C LEU A 231 -0.44 -3.94 -10.44
N SER A 232 -0.84 -2.97 -9.61
CA SER A 232 0.11 -2.13 -8.87
C SER A 232 0.96 -2.94 -7.89
N VAL A 233 0.37 -3.88 -7.14
CA VAL A 233 1.08 -4.79 -6.24
C VAL A 233 2.05 -5.69 -7.02
N LEU A 234 1.63 -6.22 -8.17
CA LEU A 234 2.47 -7.00 -9.08
C LEU A 234 3.68 -6.19 -9.58
N ASP A 235 3.49 -4.93 -9.99
CA ASP A 235 4.58 -4.07 -10.46
C ASP A 235 5.52 -3.62 -9.32
N ILE A 236 5.01 -3.56 -8.08
CA ILE A 236 5.82 -3.31 -6.87
C ILE A 236 6.68 -4.52 -6.49
N VAL A 237 6.17 -5.76 -6.57
CA VAL A 237 6.91 -6.95 -6.13
C VAL A 237 7.78 -7.54 -7.26
N PHE A 238 7.29 -7.52 -8.50
CA PHE A 238 7.90 -8.21 -9.64
C PHE A 238 7.91 -7.30 -10.89
N PRO A 239 8.66 -6.20 -10.96
CA PRO A 239 8.57 -5.25 -12.09
C PRO A 239 8.78 -5.91 -13.46
N ALA A 240 8.05 -5.41 -14.45
CA ALA A 240 8.14 -5.90 -15.82
C ALA A 240 9.49 -5.54 -16.46
N ARG A 241 10.09 -6.51 -17.16
CA ARG A 241 11.45 -6.45 -17.73
C ARG A 241 11.52 -7.18 -19.07
N LEU A 242 12.38 -6.70 -19.97
CA LEU A 242 12.71 -7.38 -21.22
C LEU A 242 13.62 -8.57 -20.95
N VAL A 243 13.21 -9.78 -21.34
CA VAL A 243 13.92 -11.04 -21.08
C VAL A 243 14.57 -11.67 -22.32
N SER A 244 14.22 -11.18 -23.51
CA SER A 244 14.84 -11.57 -24.78
C SER A 244 14.83 -10.40 -25.77
N ASN A 245 15.75 -10.42 -26.74
CA ASN A 245 15.90 -9.41 -27.79
C ASN A 245 15.55 -9.89 -29.21
N LYS A 246 15.39 -11.21 -29.43
CA LYS A 246 15.07 -11.80 -30.73
C LYS A 246 14.08 -12.98 -30.55
N PRO A 247 12.76 -12.74 -30.57
CA PRO A 247 12.10 -11.43 -30.60
C PRO A 247 12.20 -10.71 -29.25
N TRP A 248 11.78 -9.44 -29.18
CA TRP A 248 11.65 -8.73 -27.91
C TRP A 248 10.53 -9.37 -27.08
N VAL A 249 10.85 -9.82 -25.88
CA VAL A 249 9.90 -10.49 -24.98
C VAL A 249 9.91 -9.82 -23.61
N VAL A 250 8.73 -9.53 -23.06
CA VAL A 250 8.54 -9.07 -21.68
C VAL A 250 8.07 -10.22 -20.79
N ASN A 251 8.50 -10.23 -19.53
CA ASN A 251 8.06 -11.18 -18.49
C ASN A 251 6.62 -10.95 -17.96
N ARG A 252 5.70 -10.58 -18.86
CA ARG A 252 4.28 -10.28 -18.63
C ARG A 252 3.45 -10.88 -19.74
N GLY A 253 2.35 -11.56 -19.40
CA GLY A 253 1.43 -12.18 -20.34
C GLY A 253 -0.04 -11.87 -20.01
N SER A 254 -0.95 -12.70 -20.51
CA SER A 254 -2.39 -12.52 -20.29
C SER A 254 -2.81 -12.79 -18.85
N ASN A 255 -2.07 -13.58 -18.07
CA ASN A 255 -2.32 -13.77 -16.64
C ASN A 255 -2.12 -12.44 -15.88
N GLU A 256 -1.13 -11.65 -16.29
CA GLU A 256 -0.88 -10.28 -15.81
C GLU A 256 -1.72 -9.22 -16.56
N GLN A 257 -2.82 -9.64 -17.20
CA GLN A 257 -3.81 -8.79 -17.88
C GLN A 257 -3.22 -7.87 -18.95
N LEU A 258 -2.23 -8.38 -19.69
CA LEU A 258 -1.68 -7.74 -20.88
C LEU A 258 -2.50 -8.15 -22.12
N ALA A 259 -2.77 -7.20 -23.00
CA ALA A 259 -3.51 -7.37 -24.24
C ALA A 259 -2.67 -6.91 -25.45
N VAL A 260 -3.02 -7.38 -26.64
CA VAL A 260 -2.42 -6.89 -27.90
C VAL A 260 -2.78 -5.42 -28.09
N GLY A 261 -1.79 -4.59 -28.44
CA GLY A 261 -1.92 -3.13 -28.52
C GLY A 261 -1.62 -2.36 -27.23
N ASP A 262 -1.40 -3.03 -26.09
CA ASP A 262 -0.84 -2.36 -24.91
C ASP A 262 0.54 -1.76 -25.21
N ARG A 263 0.87 -0.64 -24.57
CA ARG A 263 2.15 0.06 -24.76
C ARG A 263 3.00 0.09 -23.50
N PHE A 264 4.30 -0.06 -23.70
CA PHE A 264 5.34 0.06 -22.68
C PHE A 264 6.32 1.17 -23.02
N GLU A 265 6.63 1.99 -22.02
CA GLU A 265 7.83 2.81 -22.01
C GLU A 265 9.00 1.95 -21.52
N ILE A 266 10.06 1.85 -22.34
CA ILE A 266 11.26 1.07 -22.01
C ILE A 266 12.28 1.98 -21.34
N VAL A 267 12.76 1.59 -20.16
CA VAL A 267 13.64 2.40 -19.30
C VAL A 267 14.86 1.60 -18.86
N ARG A 268 16.05 2.16 -19.09
CA ARG A 268 17.32 1.55 -18.67
C ARG A 268 17.72 2.03 -17.28
N GLU A 269 18.02 1.09 -16.38
CA GLU A 269 18.62 1.40 -15.09
C GLU A 269 20.15 1.52 -15.23
N GLY A 270 20.66 2.72 -14.99
CA GLY A 270 22.10 2.99 -14.93
C GLY A 270 22.74 2.54 -13.62
N LYS A 271 24.00 2.95 -13.43
CA LYS A 271 24.76 2.68 -12.20
C LYS A 271 24.14 3.41 -11.00
N THR A 272 24.40 2.87 -9.81
CA THR A 272 24.03 3.48 -8.53
C THR A 272 24.77 4.80 -8.34
N ILE A 273 24.03 5.86 -8.05
CA ILE A 273 24.54 7.19 -7.69
C ILE A 273 24.59 7.29 -6.16
N LYS A 274 25.67 7.88 -5.65
CA LYS A 274 25.88 8.20 -4.23
C LYS A 274 26.10 9.70 -4.07
N ASP A 275 25.81 10.22 -2.87
CA ASP A 275 26.29 11.55 -2.45
C ASP A 275 27.72 11.49 -1.88
N ASP A 276 28.23 12.66 -1.49
CA ASP A 276 29.56 12.82 -0.88
C ASP A 276 29.65 12.19 0.53
N ALA A 277 28.52 11.98 1.20
CA ALA A 277 28.42 11.22 2.45
C ALA A 277 28.41 9.69 2.22
N GLY A 278 28.44 9.24 0.96
CA GLY A 278 28.43 7.84 0.56
C GLY A 278 27.06 7.17 0.56
N ILE A 279 25.99 7.92 0.82
CA ILE A 279 24.60 7.44 0.88
C ILE A 279 24.10 7.20 -0.55
N VAL A 280 23.40 6.08 -0.77
CA VAL A 280 22.86 5.75 -2.09
C VAL A 280 21.60 6.57 -2.37
N ILE A 281 21.69 7.52 -3.29
CA ILE A 281 20.58 8.36 -3.75
C ILE A 281 19.60 7.54 -4.62
N GLY A 282 20.12 6.65 -5.47
CA GLY A 282 19.32 5.85 -6.39
C GLY A 282 20.13 5.29 -7.56
N LYS A 283 19.45 4.98 -8.68
CA LYS A 283 20.07 4.71 -9.99
C LYS A 283 19.56 5.76 -10.98
N LEU A 284 20.41 6.22 -11.90
CA LEU A 284 19.91 7.03 -13.02
C LEU A 284 19.00 6.17 -13.89
N ARG A 285 17.85 6.71 -14.30
CA ARG A 285 16.96 6.08 -15.26
C ARG A 285 16.93 6.89 -16.54
N SER A 286 17.14 6.21 -17.67
CA SER A 286 17.10 6.83 -18.99
C SER A 286 15.96 6.21 -19.78
N PRO A 287 14.99 7.00 -20.27
CA PRO A 287 13.98 6.49 -21.21
C PRO A 287 14.69 6.08 -22.50
N VAL A 288 14.47 4.84 -22.92
CA VAL A 288 15.13 4.22 -24.07
C VAL A 288 14.25 4.33 -25.30
N GLY A 289 12.93 4.18 -25.13
CA GLY A 289 11.95 4.28 -26.21
C GLY A 289 10.61 3.64 -25.84
N MET A 290 9.82 3.31 -26.86
CA MET A 290 8.44 2.81 -26.71
C MET A 290 8.26 1.50 -27.47
N ALA A 291 7.54 0.55 -26.85
CA ALA A 291 7.21 -0.75 -27.43
C ALA A 291 5.71 -1.02 -27.36
N GLU A 292 5.17 -1.74 -28.34
CA GLU A 292 3.76 -2.14 -28.40
C GLU A 292 3.63 -3.67 -28.39
N VAL A 293 2.65 -4.19 -27.67
CA VAL A 293 2.41 -5.64 -27.54
C VAL A 293 1.83 -6.21 -28.83
N ALA A 294 2.59 -7.06 -29.51
CA ALA A 294 2.20 -7.69 -30.77
C ALA A 294 1.52 -9.05 -30.57
N GLN A 295 1.98 -9.84 -29.59
CA GLN A 295 1.42 -11.15 -29.26
C GLN A 295 1.47 -11.38 -27.76
N VAL A 296 0.45 -12.02 -27.21
CA VAL A 296 0.36 -12.35 -25.78
C VAL A 296 0.24 -13.85 -25.60
N GLN A 297 1.00 -14.39 -24.65
CA GLN A 297 0.89 -15.75 -24.13
C GLN A 297 0.57 -15.67 -22.62
N PRO A 298 0.25 -16.77 -21.91
CA PRO A 298 -0.15 -16.70 -20.51
C PRO A 298 0.84 -16.00 -19.58
N THR A 299 2.15 -16.20 -19.76
CA THR A 299 3.20 -15.73 -18.83
C THR A 299 4.23 -14.76 -19.43
N LEU A 300 4.13 -14.49 -20.73
CA LEU A 300 5.03 -13.63 -21.49
C LEU A 300 4.31 -13.03 -22.71
N ALA A 301 4.88 -11.97 -23.28
CA ALA A 301 4.37 -11.33 -24.47
C ALA A 301 5.50 -10.85 -25.37
N VAL A 302 5.25 -10.89 -26.68
CA VAL A 302 6.16 -10.42 -27.72
C VAL A 302 5.84 -8.97 -28.01
N LEU A 303 6.89 -8.13 -27.99
CA LEU A 303 6.80 -6.71 -28.25
C LEU A 303 7.36 -6.35 -29.64
N THR A 304 6.71 -5.40 -30.31
CA THR A 304 7.27 -4.69 -31.46
C THR A 304 7.84 -3.35 -30.98
N PRO A 305 9.12 -3.03 -31.27
CA PRO A 305 9.67 -1.72 -30.99
C PRO A 305 8.97 -0.66 -31.87
N VAL A 306 8.44 0.39 -31.23
CA VAL A 306 7.91 1.59 -31.91
C VAL A 306 9.02 2.62 -32.10
N SER A 307 9.88 2.78 -31.08
CA SER A 307 11.08 3.62 -31.11
C SER A 307 12.08 3.19 -30.04
N GLY A 308 13.36 3.54 -30.20
CA GLY A 308 14.42 3.31 -29.21
C GLY A 308 15.32 2.11 -29.46
N ASP A 309 16.40 2.01 -28.68
CA ASP A 309 17.41 0.94 -28.75
C ASP A 309 17.44 0.11 -27.46
N PHE A 310 16.60 -0.92 -27.40
CA PHE A 310 16.37 -1.73 -26.19
C PHE A 310 17.53 -2.68 -25.88
N ALA A 311 17.67 -3.02 -24.60
CA ALA A 311 18.54 -4.06 -24.10
C ALA A 311 17.73 -5.10 -23.29
N VAL A 312 18.30 -6.29 -23.15
CA VAL A 312 17.79 -7.27 -22.17
C VAL A 312 18.01 -6.72 -20.76
N ASP A 313 17.07 -6.97 -19.86
CA ASP A 313 16.94 -6.42 -18.51
C ASP A 313 16.53 -4.93 -18.39
N ASP A 314 16.27 -4.23 -19.52
CA ASP A 314 15.57 -2.94 -19.45
C ASP A 314 14.15 -3.12 -18.84
N LEU A 315 13.72 -2.14 -18.03
CA LEU A 315 12.39 -2.10 -17.42
C LEU A 315 11.34 -1.76 -18.48
N ALA A 316 10.18 -2.41 -18.41
CA ALA A 316 9.03 -2.13 -19.26
C ALA A 316 7.89 -1.53 -18.41
N LEU A 317 7.72 -0.21 -18.43
CA LEU A 317 6.68 0.49 -17.66
C LEU A 317 5.39 0.58 -18.48
N ARG A 318 4.30 -0.06 -18.04
CA ARG A 318 3.02 -0.05 -18.79
C ARG A 318 2.44 1.35 -18.78
N VAL A 319 2.17 1.89 -19.97
CA VAL A 319 1.53 3.20 -20.13
C VAL A 319 0.03 3.06 -19.82
N ARG A 320 -0.35 3.32 -18.56
CA ARG A 320 -1.76 3.37 -18.15
C ARG A 320 -2.47 4.56 -18.82
N PRO A 321 -3.65 4.39 -19.45
CA PRO A 321 -4.46 5.51 -19.94
C PRO A 321 -4.98 6.33 -18.75
N GLN A 322 -4.25 7.39 -18.39
CA GLN A 322 -4.70 8.31 -17.35
C GLN A 322 -5.77 9.23 -17.94
N ALA A 323 -6.99 9.17 -17.41
CA ALA A 323 -8.02 10.17 -17.71
C ALA A 323 -7.47 11.57 -17.37
N PRO A 324 -7.68 12.61 -18.20
CA PRO A 324 -7.05 13.91 -18.00
C PRO A 324 -7.40 14.51 -16.64
N GLN A 325 -6.43 14.51 -15.72
CA GLN A 325 -6.51 15.29 -14.50
C GLN A 325 -5.93 16.67 -14.83
N ALA A 326 -6.70 17.72 -14.54
CA ALA A 326 -6.22 19.09 -14.69
C ALA A 326 -4.95 19.26 -13.86
N VAL A 327 -3.85 19.60 -14.52
CA VAL A 327 -2.53 19.74 -13.91
C VAL A 327 -2.51 20.90 -12.92
N ALA A 328 -2.65 20.57 -11.63
CA ALA A 328 -2.06 21.41 -10.59
C ALA A 328 -0.54 21.33 -10.76
N ALA A 329 0.12 22.48 -10.92
CA ALA A 329 1.53 22.53 -11.25
C ALA A 329 2.44 22.05 -10.09
N SER A 330 3.66 21.68 -10.44
CA SER A 330 4.79 21.43 -9.52
C SER A 330 4.66 20.27 -8.51
N ALA A 331 4.53 19.05 -9.01
CA ALA A 331 5.22 17.89 -8.43
C ALA A 331 5.78 17.00 -9.58
N PRO A 332 7.08 16.68 -9.62
CA PRO A 332 7.67 15.91 -10.71
C PRO A 332 7.20 14.44 -10.67
N PRO A 333 6.75 13.85 -11.80
CA PRO A 333 6.32 12.45 -11.83
C PRO A 333 7.54 11.52 -11.82
N VAL A 334 7.73 10.77 -10.74
CA VAL A 334 8.68 9.64 -10.68
C VAL A 334 7.91 8.40 -10.27
N ARG A 335 7.67 7.47 -11.22
CA ARG A 335 6.89 6.25 -10.98
C ARG A 335 7.72 4.98 -11.15
N ALA A 336 7.54 4.10 -10.16
CA ALA A 336 7.59 2.63 -10.17
C ALA A 336 8.84 1.89 -10.69
N GLY A 337 9.15 0.76 -10.05
CA GLY A 337 10.20 -0.18 -10.44
C GLY A 337 11.05 -0.56 -9.24
N ALA A 338 10.70 -1.65 -8.56
CA ALA A 338 11.41 -2.13 -7.39
C ALA A 338 12.59 -3.03 -7.78
N ALA A 339 13.80 -2.62 -7.41
CA ALA A 339 14.94 -3.52 -7.32
C ALA A 339 15.62 -3.32 -5.97
N ALA A 340 15.90 -4.42 -5.26
CA ALA A 340 16.67 -4.38 -4.03
C ALA A 340 18.09 -3.87 -4.35
N ASN A 341 18.52 -2.82 -3.65
CA ASN A 341 19.87 -2.28 -3.74
C ASN A 341 20.21 -1.57 -2.40
N PRO A 342 21.47 -1.64 -1.92
CA PRO A 342 21.79 -1.41 -0.51
C PRO A 342 21.89 0.07 -0.10
N ALA A 343 21.76 0.31 1.22
CA ALA A 343 22.10 1.55 1.94
C ALA A 343 21.39 2.85 1.49
N ARG A 344 20.06 2.80 1.36
CA ARG A 344 19.18 3.98 1.54
C ARG A 344 18.88 4.15 3.04
N PRO A 345 18.80 5.39 3.58
CA PRO A 345 18.53 5.60 5.00
C PRO A 345 17.21 4.96 5.44
N ARG A 346 17.23 4.30 6.59
CA ARG A 346 16.06 3.63 7.15
C ARG A 346 15.29 4.62 8.02
N LEU A 347 14.08 4.99 7.59
CA LEU A 347 13.23 5.94 8.30
C LEU A 347 12.05 5.21 8.93
N ALA A 348 11.99 5.23 10.26
CA ALA A 348 10.77 4.87 10.99
C ALA A 348 9.83 6.06 11.00
N VAL A 349 8.57 5.87 10.57
CA VAL A 349 7.51 6.86 10.76
C VAL A 349 6.70 6.44 11.98
N GLY A 350 6.69 7.30 13.00
CA GLY A 350 5.97 7.08 14.26
C GLY A 350 5.23 8.35 14.64
N LEU A 351 3.97 8.47 14.22
CA LEU A 351 3.15 9.64 14.52
C LEU A 351 2.59 9.50 15.94
N VAL A 352 2.85 10.50 16.77
CA VAL A 352 2.41 10.52 18.16
C VAL A 352 1.02 11.15 18.20
N LYS A 353 0.10 10.44 18.87
CA LYS A 353 -1.33 10.74 18.88
C LYS A 353 -1.61 12.17 19.34
N VAL A 354 -2.63 12.75 18.71
CA VAL A 354 -2.96 14.18 18.77
C VAL A 354 -3.97 14.41 19.88
N ARG A 355 -3.84 15.53 20.60
CA ARG A 355 -4.97 16.09 21.36
C ARG A 355 -5.69 17.05 20.43
N SER A 356 -6.76 16.58 19.79
CA SER A 356 -7.59 17.45 18.94
C SER A 356 -8.12 18.62 19.77
N THR A 357 -8.01 19.83 19.23
CA THR A 357 -8.65 21.05 19.76
C THR A 357 -9.85 21.48 18.93
N ALA A 358 -10.41 20.58 18.10
CA ALA A 358 -11.53 20.89 17.22
C ALA A 358 -12.78 21.33 18.02
N SER A 359 -13.16 22.59 17.87
CA SER A 359 -14.38 23.18 18.45
C SER A 359 -15.64 22.93 17.60
N THR A 360 -15.50 22.34 16.42
CA THR A 360 -16.54 22.24 15.39
C THR A 360 -17.35 20.94 15.41
N GLY A 361 -17.06 20.01 16.34
CA GLY A 361 -17.76 18.73 16.44
C GLY A 361 -17.35 17.67 15.41
N VAL A 362 -16.43 17.99 14.50
CA VAL A 362 -15.72 17.00 13.66
C VAL A 362 -14.67 16.31 14.54
N ASP A 363 -14.79 15.00 14.73
CA ASP A 363 -13.77 14.24 15.46
C ASP A 363 -12.49 14.15 14.62
N ALA A 364 -11.57 15.09 14.84
CA ALA A 364 -10.31 15.13 14.12
C ALA A 364 -9.51 13.83 14.25
N ASN A 365 -9.70 13.05 15.33
CA ASN A 365 -9.02 11.77 15.51
C ASN A 365 -9.38 10.78 14.39
N ALA A 366 -10.64 10.79 13.93
CA ALA A 366 -11.12 9.99 12.80
C ALA A 366 -10.48 10.37 11.44
N HIS A 367 -9.66 11.42 11.38
CA HIS A 367 -8.98 11.87 10.17
C HIS A 367 -7.45 11.78 10.23
N ILE A 368 -6.83 11.66 11.41
CA ILE A 368 -5.37 11.52 11.57
C ILE A 368 -4.79 10.35 10.75
N PRO A 369 -5.42 9.15 10.67
CA PRO A 369 -4.90 8.06 9.84
C PRO A 369 -4.78 8.46 8.37
N ALA A 370 -5.68 9.32 7.86
CA ALA A 370 -5.60 9.80 6.48
C ALA A 370 -4.34 10.65 6.22
N PHE A 371 -3.93 11.50 7.17
CA PHE A 371 -2.70 12.29 7.07
C PHE A 371 -1.44 11.41 7.17
N THR A 372 -1.43 10.49 8.14
CA THR A 372 -0.40 9.45 8.32
C THR A 372 -0.14 8.71 7.00
N ASP A 373 -1.22 8.19 6.44
CA ASP A 373 -1.19 7.34 5.27
C ASP A 373 -0.70 8.07 4.02
N THR A 374 -1.15 9.32 3.82
CA THR A 374 -0.70 10.13 2.68
C THR A 374 0.78 10.48 2.84
N LEU A 375 1.23 10.86 4.04
CA LEU A 375 2.65 11.10 4.31
C LEU A 375 3.51 9.88 3.99
N ILE A 376 3.18 8.71 4.54
CA ILE A 376 3.93 7.46 4.27
C ILE A 376 3.91 7.11 2.77
N SER A 377 2.79 7.34 2.08
CA SER A 377 2.69 7.11 0.64
C SER A 377 3.60 8.06 -0.17
N ARG A 378 3.61 9.37 0.15
CA ARG A 378 4.50 10.35 -0.49
C ARG A 378 5.98 10.02 -0.22
N LEU A 379 6.33 9.69 1.02
CA LEU A 379 7.68 9.27 1.38
C LEU A 379 8.12 8.01 0.61
N THR A 380 7.22 7.04 0.45
CA THR A 380 7.50 5.81 -0.31
C THR A 380 7.73 6.11 -1.79
N GLN A 381 6.94 7.04 -2.36
CA GLN A 381 7.06 7.50 -3.74
C GLN A 381 8.39 8.23 -4.02
N THR A 382 9.00 8.90 -3.03
CA THR A 382 10.35 9.46 -3.21
C THR A 382 11.40 8.39 -3.53
N GLN A 383 11.17 7.15 -3.07
CA GLN A 383 12.13 6.04 -3.07
C GLN A 383 13.49 6.34 -2.41
N ARG A 384 13.65 7.47 -1.70
CA ARG A 384 14.89 7.90 -1.04
C ARG A 384 15.15 7.14 0.27
N PHE A 385 14.09 6.65 0.91
CA PHE A 385 14.15 5.98 2.21
C PHE A 385 13.74 4.51 2.12
N VAL A 386 14.23 3.74 3.08
CA VAL A 386 13.65 2.47 3.48
C VAL A 386 12.69 2.75 4.63
N LEU A 387 11.38 2.71 4.35
CA LEU A 387 10.36 3.08 5.34
C LEU A 387 9.92 1.90 6.21
N ILE A 388 9.71 2.20 7.48
CA ILE A 388 9.17 1.31 8.51
C ILE A 388 7.99 2.06 9.15
N ASP A 389 6.77 1.54 9.00
CA ASP A 389 5.57 2.14 9.58
C ASP A 389 5.39 1.60 11.00
N ARG A 390 5.75 2.36 12.03
CA ARG A 390 5.82 1.79 13.39
C ARG A 390 4.47 1.28 13.90
N GLN A 391 3.35 1.89 13.49
CA GLN A 391 2.03 1.42 13.92
C GLN A 391 1.77 0.00 13.39
N GLU A 392 1.96 -0.21 12.09
CA GLU A 392 1.75 -1.51 11.45
C GLU A 392 2.83 -2.54 11.82
N VAL A 393 4.08 -2.11 12.04
CA VAL A 393 5.17 -3.04 12.40
C VAL A 393 5.02 -3.59 13.80
N ASP A 394 4.58 -2.80 14.77
CA ASP A 394 4.37 -3.27 16.13
C ASP A 394 3.32 -4.42 16.13
N GLN A 395 2.23 -4.29 15.36
CA GLN A 395 1.29 -5.41 15.08
C GLN A 395 1.99 -6.63 14.45
N LEU A 396 2.77 -6.43 13.38
CA LEU A 396 3.41 -7.56 12.68
C LEU A 396 4.43 -8.30 13.55
N MET A 397 5.02 -7.62 14.54
CA MET A 397 5.89 -8.24 15.53
C MET A 397 5.08 -9.06 16.54
N ASP A 398 3.94 -8.57 17.02
CA ASP A 398 3.02 -9.33 17.89
C ASP A 398 2.51 -10.61 17.19
N GLU A 399 2.13 -10.52 15.92
CA GLU A 399 1.72 -11.67 15.10
C GLU A 399 2.86 -12.69 14.92
N GLN A 400 4.10 -12.24 14.66
CA GLN A 400 5.27 -13.12 14.49
C GLN A 400 5.74 -13.75 15.81
N LEU A 401 5.65 -13.01 16.92
CA LEU A 401 5.96 -13.51 18.25
C LEU A 401 5.01 -14.67 18.61
N ALA A 402 3.71 -14.50 18.32
CA ALA A 402 2.72 -15.55 18.52
C ALA A 402 2.92 -16.76 17.59
N GLN A 403 3.34 -16.56 16.33
CA GLN A 403 3.75 -17.65 15.44
C GLN A 403 4.89 -18.48 16.02
N ALA A 404 5.93 -17.84 16.54
CA ALA A 404 7.07 -18.53 17.12
C ALA A 404 6.69 -19.35 18.36
N MET A 405 5.88 -18.75 19.25
CA MET A 405 5.33 -19.41 20.43
C MET A 405 4.48 -20.63 20.06
N ALA A 406 3.57 -20.50 19.08
CA ALA A 406 2.69 -21.59 18.65
C ALA A 406 3.44 -22.74 17.96
N GLN A 407 4.56 -22.45 17.28
CA GLN A 407 5.39 -23.45 16.60
C GLN A 407 6.55 -23.97 17.46
N ASN A 408 6.62 -23.56 18.74
CA ASN A 408 7.70 -23.85 19.69
C ASN A 408 9.10 -23.61 19.08
N ARG A 409 9.22 -22.52 18.30
CA ARG A 409 10.46 -22.07 17.65
C ARG A 409 11.18 -21.06 18.54
N GLU A 410 12.47 -20.89 18.30
CA GLU A 410 13.23 -19.80 18.90
C GLU A 410 12.52 -18.46 18.66
N LEU A 411 12.32 -17.71 19.73
CA LEU A 411 11.70 -16.40 19.71
C LEU A 411 12.49 -15.50 18.75
N PRO A 412 11.86 -14.90 17.71
CA PRO A 412 12.46 -13.79 17.00
C PRO A 412 12.80 -12.73 18.04
N SER A 413 14.08 -12.37 18.14
CA SER A 413 14.53 -11.37 19.10
C SER A 413 13.77 -10.08 18.83
N SER A 414 12.80 -9.75 19.68
CA SER A 414 11.89 -8.61 19.51
C SER A 414 12.60 -7.25 19.49
N MET A 415 13.85 -7.20 20.01
CA MET A 415 14.76 -6.06 19.87
C MET A 415 15.43 -5.95 18.49
N GLY A 416 15.60 -7.05 17.74
CA GLY A 416 16.44 -7.12 16.54
C GLY A 416 15.81 -6.59 15.24
N THR A 417 14.47 -6.59 15.15
CA THR A 417 13.73 -6.08 13.98
C THR A 417 13.46 -4.58 14.07
N LEU A 418 13.27 -4.05 15.28
CA LEU A 418 13.00 -2.64 15.56
C LEU A 418 14.26 -1.76 15.62
N ALA A 419 15.43 -2.34 15.96
CA ALA A 419 16.72 -1.63 16.08
C ALA A 419 17.38 -1.27 14.73
N GLY A 420 16.57 -1.04 13.69
CA GLY A 420 17.05 -0.92 12.32
C GLY A 420 16.83 0.43 11.65
N ALA A 421 16.06 1.35 12.24
CA ALA A 421 15.94 2.70 11.70
C ALA A 421 17.23 3.49 11.96
N ASP A 422 17.63 4.33 11.01
CA ASP A 422 18.66 5.37 11.19
C ASP A 422 18.00 6.65 11.73
N TYR A 423 16.77 6.94 11.30
CA TYR A 423 15.99 8.12 11.70
C TYR A 423 14.57 7.75 12.12
N VAL A 424 14.00 8.53 13.03
CA VAL A 424 12.58 8.46 13.42
C VAL A 424 11.90 9.80 13.11
N LEU A 425 10.84 9.77 12.29
CA LEU A 425 9.96 10.91 12.07
C LEU A 425 8.82 10.87 13.09
N ILE A 426 8.79 11.86 13.97
CA ILE A 426 7.77 12.04 15.00
C ILE A 426 6.94 13.27 14.65
N GLY A 427 5.63 13.10 14.54
CA GLY A 427 4.70 14.19 14.25
C GLY A 427 3.57 14.27 15.27
N SER A 428 3.10 15.49 15.52
CA SER A 428 1.88 15.76 16.28
C SER A 428 1.12 16.92 15.61
N ILE A 429 -0.08 16.65 15.11
CA ILE A 429 -1.03 17.72 14.75
C ILE A 429 -1.43 18.44 16.06
N ALA A 430 -1.52 19.75 16.01
CA ALA A 430 -1.83 20.62 17.14
C ALA A 430 -3.20 21.31 16.97
N ASN A 431 -3.60 21.59 15.73
CA ASN A 431 -4.91 22.13 15.40
C ASN A 431 -5.41 21.52 14.08
N PHE A 432 -6.69 21.17 14.02
CA PHE A 432 -7.40 20.77 12.81
C PHE A 432 -8.82 21.33 12.91
N SER A 433 -9.21 22.17 11.95
CA SER A 433 -10.57 22.70 11.84
C SER A 433 -11.04 22.71 10.39
N ILE A 434 -12.35 22.51 10.22
CA ILE A 434 -13.06 22.77 8.97
C ILE A 434 -14.22 23.69 9.31
N GLU A 435 -14.29 24.82 8.61
CA GLU A 435 -15.26 25.89 8.81
C GLU A 435 -16.05 26.13 7.52
N GLN A 436 -17.35 26.35 7.64
CA GLN A 436 -18.24 26.60 6.50
C GLN A 436 -18.54 28.09 6.40
N VAL A 437 -17.85 28.78 5.49
CA VAL A 437 -18.05 30.21 5.21
C VAL A 437 -19.13 30.37 4.14
N SER A 438 -20.28 30.94 4.53
CA SER A 438 -21.40 31.20 3.63
C SER A 438 -21.45 32.68 3.26
N MET A 439 -21.23 33.01 1.99
CA MET A 439 -21.31 34.39 1.49
C MET A 439 -22.51 34.58 0.54
N LYS A 440 -23.27 35.64 0.74
CA LYS A 440 -24.34 36.05 -0.20
C LYS A 440 -23.71 36.88 -1.32
N LEU A 441 -23.95 36.49 -2.58
CA LEU A 441 -23.41 37.25 -3.72
C LEU A 441 -24.05 38.66 -3.77
N PRO A 442 -23.25 39.73 -3.89
CA PRO A 442 -23.78 41.09 -4.07
C PRO A 442 -24.75 41.16 -5.25
N GLY A 443 -25.92 41.75 -5.03
CA GLY A 443 -26.98 41.86 -6.06
C GLY A 443 -27.73 40.56 -6.37
N SER A 444 -27.54 39.47 -5.61
CA SER A 444 -28.22 38.19 -5.84
C SER A 444 -28.79 37.58 -4.56
N ASN A 445 -29.82 36.73 -4.69
CA ASN A 445 -30.27 35.85 -3.62
C ASN A 445 -29.52 34.50 -3.56
N ARG A 446 -28.48 34.32 -4.38
CA ARG A 446 -27.60 33.15 -4.33
C ARG A 446 -26.64 33.26 -3.15
N VAL A 447 -26.68 32.26 -2.28
CA VAL A 447 -25.65 32.01 -1.27
C VAL A 447 -24.61 31.08 -1.92
N MET A 448 -23.33 31.41 -1.75
CA MET A 448 -22.21 30.54 -2.10
C MET A 448 -21.55 30.07 -0.81
N VAL A 449 -21.46 28.75 -0.67
CA VAL A 449 -20.85 28.08 0.47
C VAL A 449 -19.43 27.68 0.09
N THR A 450 -18.47 28.05 0.94
CA THR A 450 -17.06 27.68 0.84
C THR A 450 -16.65 26.96 2.10
N HIS A 451 -16.05 25.79 1.98
CA HIS A 451 -15.42 25.11 3.09
C HIS A 451 -13.96 25.55 3.17
N GLN A 452 -13.56 26.12 4.30
CA GLN A 452 -12.18 26.48 4.62
C GLN A 452 -11.65 25.47 5.63
N GLY A 453 -10.45 24.95 5.40
CA GLY A 453 -9.85 23.91 6.23
C GLY A 453 -8.45 24.29 6.65
N ARG A 454 -8.14 24.15 7.94
CA ARG A 454 -6.85 24.49 8.52
C ARG A 454 -6.26 23.30 9.25
N ILE A 455 -5.00 23.01 9.01
CA ILE A 455 -4.22 22.04 9.79
C ILE A 455 -2.89 22.66 10.22
N GLU A 456 -2.56 22.51 11.50
CA GLU A 456 -1.26 22.87 12.05
C GLU A 456 -0.69 21.68 12.82
N GLY A 457 0.59 21.38 12.61
CA GLY A 457 1.28 20.33 13.35
C GLY A 457 2.78 20.60 13.51
N ASN A 458 3.39 19.94 14.47
CA ASN A 458 4.83 19.96 14.71
C ASN A 458 5.41 18.63 14.25
N MET A 459 6.48 18.68 13.46
CA MET A 459 7.24 17.53 12.97
C MET A 459 8.66 17.60 13.52
N ARG A 460 9.19 16.47 14.00
CA ARG A 460 10.55 16.32 14.50
C ARG A 460 11.21 15.10 13.85
N ILE A 461 12.48 15.25 13.51
CA ILE A 461 13.32 14.17 13.00
C ILE A 461 14.34 13.87 14.08
N VAL A 462 14.43 12.61 14.47
CA VAL A 462 15.30 12.14 15.57
C VAL A 462 16.28 11.11 15.02
N ASP A 463 17.56 11.22 15.33
CA ASP A 463 18.52 10.15 15.08
C ASP A 463 18.18 8.95 15.98
N ALA A 464 17.97 7.78 15.39
CA ALA A 464 17.50 6.60 16.11
C ALA A 464 18.60 5.94 16.98
N ARG A 465 19.87 6.30 16.78
CA ARG A 465 21.03 5.75 17.48
C ARG A 465 21.46 6.61 18.66
N SER A 466 21.44 7.94 18.52
CA SER A 466 21.77 8.86 19.63
C SER A 466 20.54 9.41 20.38
N GLY A 467 19.38 9.48 19.72
CA GLY A 467 18.19 10.14 20.25
C GLY A 467 18.17 11.66 20.03
N ASP A 468 19.15 12.23 19.32
CA ASP A 468 19.24 13.67 19.07
C ASP A 468 18.18 14.13 18.07
N VAL A 469 17.58 15.30 18.31
CA VAL A 469 16.64 15.94 17.38
C VAL A 469 17.43 16.68 16.30
N LEU A 470 17.38 16.18 15.06
CA LEU A 470 18.09 16.71 13.90
C LEU A 470 17.40 17.95 13.31
N ASP A 471 16.07 17.94 13.25
CA ASP A 471 15.25 19.09 12.84
C ASP A 471 13.89 19.04 13.56
N SER A 472 13.27 20.20 13.75
CA SER A 472 11.96 20.37 14.38
C SER A 472 11.24 21.56 13.75
N ARG A 473 10.21 21.30 12.94
CA ARG A 473 9.46 22.35 12.21
C ARG A 473 7.97 22.32 12.52
N LYS A 474 7.36 23.50 12.56
CA LYS A 474 5.90 23.65 12.47
C LYS A 474 5.48 23.66 11.01
N VAL A 475 4.49 22.84 10.67
CA VAL A 475 3.80 22.82 9.37
C VAL A 475 2.40 23.38 9.58
N SER A 476 1.98 24.32 8.74
CA SER A 476 0.68 24.98 8.80
C SER A 476 0.14 25.11 7.38
N ILE A 477 -1.01 24.50 7.10
CA ILE A 477 -1.65 24.50 5.79
C ILE A 477 -3.08 25.04 5.95
N LEU A 478 -3.49 25.87 4.99
CA LEU A 478 -4.85 26.37 4.82
C LEU A 478 -5.28 26.02 3.38
N GLU A 479 -6.41 25.35 3.24
CA GLU A 479 -7.02 25.04 1.94
C GLU A 479 -8.46 25.55 1.92
N GLU A 480 -8.94 25.96 0.75
CA GLU A 480 -10.30 26.47 0.58
C GLU A 480 -10.96 25.81 -0.63
N LEU A 481 -12.25 25.48 -0.50
CA LEU A 481 -12.97 24.78 -1.56
C LEU A 481 -14.46 25.15 -1.59
N ALA A 482 -14.91 25.68 -2.73
CA ALA A 482 -16.31 26.03 -2.96
C ALA A 482 -17.18 24.81 -3.25
N GLU A 483 -18.46 24.88 -2.90
CA GLU A 483 -19.45 23.87 -3.28
C GLU A 483 -19.50 23.64 -4.81
N PRO A 484 -19.76 22.40 -5.29
CA PRO A 484 -20.34 21.26 -4.57
C PRO A 484 -19.30 20.31 -3.94
N ALA A 485 -18.06 20.74 -3.74
CA ALA A 485 -17.04 19.91 -3.13
C ALA A 485 -17.35 19.64 -1.65
N GLY A 486 -17.48 18.37 -1.27
CA GLY A 486 -17.74 17.98 0.11
C GLY A 486 -16.47 17.93 0.97
N GLU A 487 -16.68 18.02 2.28
CA GLU A 487 -15.66 17.95 3.35
C GLU A 487 -14.54 16.93 3.11
N SER A 488 -14.86 15.69 2.71
CA SER A 488 -13.87 14.64 2.43
C SER A 488 -12.85 15.02 1.33
N GLN A 489 -13.24 15.85 0.34
CA GLN A 489 -12.31 16.35 -0.68
C GLN A 489 -11.36 17.41 -0.11
N LEU A 490 -11.84 18.25 0.81
CA LEU A 490 -11.00 19.22 1.53
C LEU A 490 -10.01 18.49 2.46
N ILE A 491 -10.46 17.47 3.20
CA ILE A 491 -9.59 16.61 4.03
C ILE A 491 -8.49 15.96 3.17
N SER A 492 -8.82 15.45 1.99
CA SER A 492 -7.81 14.91 1.06
C SER A 492 -6.79 15.97 0.64
N ARG A 493 -7.23 17.17 0.24
CA ARG A 493 -6.31 18.24 -0.19
C ARG A 493 -5.38 18.67 0.95
N LEU A 494 -5.93 18.86 2.15
CA LEU A 494 -5.14 19.11 3.35
C LEU A 494 -4.12 18.00 3.60
N SER A 495 -4.53 16.73 3.44
CA SER A 495 -3.65 15.57 3.63
C SER A 495 -2.52 15.53 2.61
N ASP A 496 -2.82 15.79 1.34
CA ASP A 496 -1.83 15.87 0.25
C ASP A 496 -0.85 17.02 0.49
N ALA A 497 -1.34 18.24 0.73
CA ALA A 497 -0.51 19.42 0.95
C ALA A 497 0.35 19.34 2.23
N TYR A 498 -0.20 18.79 3.32
CA TYR A 498 0.55 18.55 4.55
C TYR A 498 1.65 17.49 4.36
N ALA A 499 1.35 16.41 3.64
CA ALA A 499 2.30 15.35 3.33
C ALA A 499 3.42 15.83 2.40
N ASP A 500 3.11 16.63 1.38
CA ASP A 500 4.09 17.21 0.45
C ASP A 500 5.03 18.19 1.17
N GLN A 501 4.50 19.12 1.97
CA GLN A 501 5.32 20.06 2.74
C GLN A 501 6.19 19.34 3.78
N THR A 502 5.65 18.33 4.46
CA THR A 502 6.40 17.53 5.44
C THR A 502 7.49 16.70 4.76
N THR A 503 7.20 16.15 3.58
CA THR A 503 8.19 15.43 2.76
C THR A 503 9.32 16.37 2.33
N VAL A 504 9.03 17.55 1.79
CA VAL A 504 10.08 18.52 1.40
C VAL A 504 10.95 18.92 2.60
N ASN A 505 10.34 19.18 3.76
CA ASN A 505 11.08 19.50 4.99
C ASN A 505 12.02 18.36 5.40
N LEU A 506 11.53 17.12 5.37
CA LEU A 506 12.33 15.92 5.67
C LEU A 506 13.45 15.69 4.66
N MET A 507 13.23 15.95 3.36
CA MET A 507 14.28 15.84 2.35
C MET A 507 15.41 16.80 2.67
N ASN A 508 15.08 18.07 2.93
CA ASN A 508 16.08 19.11 3.18
C ASN A 508 16.86 18.91 4.49
N ALA A 509 16.26 18.22 5.47
CA ALA A 509 16.91 17.91 6.75
C ALA A 509 17.89 16.72 6.69
N ILE A 510 17.54 15.66 5.94
CA ILE A 510 18.37 14.44 5.82
C ILE A 510 19.32 14.51 4.63
N PHE A 511 18.91 15.18 3.55
CA PHE A 511 19.68 15.39 2.32
C PHE A 511 19.77 16.90 2.01
N PRO A 512 20.56 17.67 2.79
CA PRO A 512 20.82 19.07 2.46
C PRO A 512 21.44 19.20 1.07
N ILE A 513 21.06 20.26 0.35
CA ILE A 513 21.48 20.60 -1.02
C ILE A 513 22.58 21.66 -0.97
#